data_AF-A0A1Q7AD22-F1
#
_entry.id   AF-A0A1Q7AD22-F1
#
_cell.length_a   1.000
_cell.length_b   1.000
_cell.length_c   1.000
_cell.angle_alpha   90.00
_cell.angle_beta   90.00
_cell.angle_gamma   90.00
#
_symmetry.space_group_name_H-M   'P 1'
#
loop_
_entity.id
_entity.type
_entity.pdbx_description
1 polymer ?
#
loop_
_entity_poly.entity_id
_entity_poly.type
_entity_poly.pdbx_seq_one_letter_code
_entity_poly.pdbx_strand_id
1 'polypeptide(L)'
;MAKILVVDDELVFCELLKTLLKSHGHEVLTANDGRQALEVFKRHRPQFTMLDLRMPEMSGLEVLKQIRAMDTKAAVMILTAWGSDALELQARKLGGTDFLSKSLSLDTIVASLQRGLMEPATAARVPKPPEEKTGAPFGTLEADRILLVDNKPQTSEHLSRFLSQRGYQVYVAKDGPSVLEFVGRVRPQLVVMDMDLPGFKGLEVLRTLRAKKYTGGFVMMTAMEDDTLLKAAFDLGSADILGKPVDPERLLVAIQVGLILLRN
;
A
#
# COMPACT_ATOMS: atom_id res chain seq x y z
N MET A 1 23.70 2.37 -3.15
CA MET A 1 23.07 1.63 -2.03
C MET A 1 22.89 2.61 -0.88
N ALA A 2 21.66 2.82 -0.42
CA ALA A 2 21.36 3.71 0.71
C ALA A 2 20.59 2.95 1.79
N LYS A 3 20.74 3.37 3.06
CA LYS A 3 19.99 2.83 4.19
C LYS A 3 18.74 3.66 4.46
N ILE A 4 17.58 3.04 4.31
CA ILE A 4 16.28 3.69 4.37
C ILE A 4 15.49 3.11 5.54
N LEU A 5 14.88 3.97 6.35
CA LEU A 5 13.91 3.61 7.36
C LEU A 5 12.50 3.90 6.85
N VAL A 6 11.65 2.88 6.77
CA VAL A 6 10.22 3.02 6.49
C VAL A 6 9.46 2.91 7.81
N VAL A 7 8.60 3.87 8.09
CA VAL A 7 7.84 3.97 9.35
C VAL A 7 6.36 4.10 9.04
N ASP A 8 5.61 3.04 9.37
CA ASP A 8 4.17 2.93 9.07
C ASP A 8 3.54 1.86 9.95
N ASP A 9 2.40 2.13 10.58
CA ASP A 9 1.66 1.13 11.36
C ASP A 9 0.96 0.08 10.48
N GLU A 10 0.80 0.37 9.18
CA GLU A 10 0.32 -0.61 8.20
C GLU A 10 1.47 -1.56 7.81
N LEU A 11 1.59 -2.69 8.51
CA LEU A 11 2.62 -3.73 8.27
C LEU A 11 2.78 -4.12 6.80
N VAL A 12 1.66 -4.23 6.09
CA VAL A 12 1.62 -4.61 4.67
C VAL A 12 2.26 -3.53 3.80
N PHE A 13 2.06 -2.25 4.11
CA PHE A 13 2.70 -1.15 3.40
C PHE A 13 4.20 -1.07 3.70
N CYS A 14 4.59 -1.31 4.95
CA CYS A 14 6.00 -1.45 5.33
C CYS A 14 6.71 -2.55 4.52
N GLU A 15 6.11 -3.75 4.40
CA GLU A 15 6.68 -4.85 3.61
C GLU A 15 6.65 -4.58 2.10
N LEU A 16 5.64 -3.86 1.60
CA LEU A 16 5.59 -3.37 0.22
C LEU A 16 6.80 -2.50 -0.12
N LEU A 17 6.99 -1.42 0.64
CA LEU A 17 8.09 -0.49 0.42
C LEU A 17 9.44 -1.16 0.65
N LYS A 18 9.54 -2.05 1.64
CA LYS A 18 10.76 -2.84 1.86
C LYS A 18 11.10 -3.73 0.67
N THR A 19 10.14 -4.45 0.11
CA THR A 19 10.35 -5.31 -1.06
C THR A 19 10.74 -4.48 -2.28
N LEU A 20 10.00 -3.41 -2.54
CA LEU A 20 10.23 -2.49 -3.65
C LEU A 20 11.61 -1.81 -3.56
N LEU A 21 11.96 -1.24 -2.42
CA LEU A 21 13.21 -0.50 -2.28
C LEU A 21 14.43 -1.43 -2.23
N LYS A 22 14.27 -2.65 -1.71
CA LYS A 22 15.31 -3.70 -1.83
C LYS A 22 15.56 -4.10 -3.28
N SER A 23 14.51 -4.24 -4.10
CA SER A 23 14.69 -4.55 -5.53
C SER A 23 15.42 -3.42 -6.29
N HIS A 24 15.40 -2.19 -5.75
CA HIS A 24 16.17 -1.05 -6.24
C HIS A 24 17.58 -0.91 -5.59
N GLY A 25 18.03 -1.92 -4.84
CA GLY A 25 19.40 -1.98 -4.30
C GLY A 25 19.63 -1.15 -3.02
N HIS A 26 18.57 -0.88 -2.26
CA HIS A 26 18.65 -0.21 -0.96
C HIS A 26 18.61 -1.21 0.21
N GLU A 27 19.23 -0.83 1.33
CA GLU A 27 19.03 -1.50 2.61
C GLU A 27 17.81 -0.86 3.29
N VAL A 28 16.81 -1.66 3.62
CA VAL A 28 15.55 -1.15 4.18
C VAL A 28 15.31 -1.71 5.57
N LEU A 29 15.12 -0.79 6.51
CA LEU A 29 14.68 -1.02 7.88
C LEU A 29 13.21 -0.63 7.98
N THR A 30 12.44 -1.33 8.78
CA THR A 30 11.02 -1.03 9.02
C THR A 30 10.77 -0.76 10.49
N ALA A 31 9.83 0.14 10.78
CA ALA A 31 9.28 0.35 12.10
C ALA A 31 7.77 0.53 12.01
N ASN A 32 7.05 -0.10 12.93
CA ASN A 32 5.58 -0.20 12.88
C ASN A 32 4.88 0.72 13.89
N ASP A 33 5.66 1.48 14.65
CA ASP A 33 5.20 2.48 15.60
C ASP A 33 6.28 3.55 15.82
N GLY A 34 5.89 4.68 16.42
CA GLY A 34 6.80 5.79 16.63
C GLY A 34 7.96 5.51 17.61
N ARG A 35 7.78 4.63 18.61
CA ARG A 35 8.86 4.30 19.55
C ARG A 35 9.93 3.45 18.87
N GLN A 36 9.50 2.41 18.15
CA GLN A 36 10.38 1.57 17.36
C GLN A 36 11.11 2.40 16.30
N ALA A 37 10.41 3.35 15.64
CA ALA A 37 11.01 4.24 14.67
C ALA A 37 12.20 5.02 15.25
N LEU A 38 12.03 5.60 16.43
CA LEU A 38 13.08 6.37 17.11
C LEU A 38 14.23 5.48 17.57
N GLU A 39 13.97 4.26 18.04
CA GLU A 39 15.01 3.30 18.41
C GLU A 39 15.86 2.91 17.19
N VAL A 40 15.20 2.51 16.10
CA VAL A 40 15.86 2.13 14.85
C VAL A 40 16.65 3.31 14.28
N PHE A 41 16.07 4.51 14.29
CA PHE A 41 16.75 5.73 13.83
C PHE A 41 18.02 6.01 14.64
N LYS A 42 17.94 5.97 15.98
CA LYS A 42 19.09 6.19 16.88
C LYS A 42 20.20 5.18 16.63
N ARG A 43 19.84 3.90 16.50
CA ARG A 43 20.77 2.79 16.39
C ARG A 43 21.45 2.72 15.02
N HIS A 44 20.70 2.92 13.95
CA HIS A 44 21.17 2.64 12.60
C HIS A 44 21.50 3.87 11.76
N ARG A 45 21.09 5.08 12.21
CA ARG A 45 21.32 6.37 11.53
C ARG A 45 21.03 6.28 10.03
N PRO A 46 19.78 5.97 9.64
CA PRO A 46 19.42 5.82 8.23
C PRO A 46 19.68 7.12 7.48
N GLN A 47 20.07 7.01 6.21
CA GLN A 47 20.30 8.16 5.34
C GLN A 47 19.00 8.83 4.91
N PHE A 48 17.91 8.08 4.90
CA PHE A 48 16.58 8.55 4.52
C PHE A 48 15.51 7.88 5.37
N THR A 49 14.49 8.64 5.77
CA THR A 49 13.33 8.13 6.52
C THR A 49 12.06 8.43 5.74
N MET A 50 11.22 7.42 5.52
CA MET A 50 9.86 7.56 5.02
C MET A 50 8.92 7.37 6.21
N LEU A 51 8.04 8.32 6.47
CA LEU A 51 7.29 8.42 7.71
C LEU A 51 5.81 8.73 7.48
N ASP A 52 4.93 7.86 7.95
CA ASP A 52 3.50 8.20 8.06
C ASP A 52 3.27 9.16 9.24
N LEU A 53 2.36 10.12 9.06
CA LEU A 53 1.94 11.06 10.10
C LEU A 53 0.92 10.43 11.06
N ARG A 54 0.07 9.53 10.58
CA ARG A 54 -1.02 8.96 11.37
C ARG A 54 -0.66 7.55 11.82
N MET A 55 -0.05 7.47 12.99
CA MET A 55 0.20 6.20 13.67
C MET A 55 -0.45 6.22 15.06
N PRO A 56 -0.88 5.07 15.59
CA PRO A 56 -1.37 4.95 16.95
C PRO A 56 -0.27 5.24 17.98
N GLU A 57 -0.69 5.60 19.19
CA GLU A 57 0.16 5.93 20.36
C GLU A 57 1.06 7.17 20.19
N MET A 58 1.93 7.18 19.19
CA MET A 58 2.85 8.29 18.88
C MET A 58 2.72 8.68 17.42
N SER A 59 2.27 9.91 17.18
CA SER A 59 2.08 10.41 15.81
C SER A 59 3.41 10.57 15.08
N GLY A 60 3.39 10.45 13.75
CA GLY A 60 4.59 10.71 12.94
C GLY A 60 5.10 12.14 13.06
N LEU A 61 4.24 13.09 13.40
CA LEU A 61 4.68 14.46 13.68
C LEU A 61 5.57 14.51 14.94
N GLU A 62 5.24 13.77 15.99
CA GLU A 62 6.07 13.66 17.19
C GLU A 62 7.39 12.93 16.89
N VAL A 63 7.34 11.86 16.09
CA VAL A 63 8.55 11.17 15.60
C VAL A 63 9.45 12.14 14.83
N LEU A 64 8.89 12.94 13.91
CA LEU A 64 9.64 13.93 13.14
C LEU A 64 10.30 14.98 14.06
N LYS A 65 9.57 15.50 15.05
CA LYS A 65 10.13 16.45 16.04
C LYS A 65 11.34 15.85 16.77
N GLN A 66 11.23 14.59 17.20
CA GLN A 66 12.31 13.93 17.92
C GLN A 66 13.50 13.58 17.01
N ILE A 67 13.25 13.13 15.77
CA ILE A 67 14.31 12.93 14.77
C ILE A 67 15.07 14.24 14.53
N ARG A 68 14.35 15.36 14.36
CA ARG A 68 14.96 16.69 14.16
C ARG A 68 15.77 17.16 15.37
N ALA A 69 15.35 16.82 16.58
CA ALA A 69 16.11 17.11 17.80
C ALA A 69 17.42 16.30 17.88
N MET A 70 17.45 15.09 17.31
CA MET A 70 18.64 14.22 17.27
C MET A 70 19.56 14.52 16.09
N ASP A 71 18.97 14.91 14.96
CA ASP A 71 19.67 15.22 13.71
C ASP A 71 18.84 16.24 12.90
N THR A 72 19.32 17.48 12.92
CA THR A 72 18.69 18.60 12.21
C THR A 72 18.75 18.48 10.69
N LYS A 73 19.61 17.59 10.15
CA LYS A 73 19.82 17.38 8.72
C LYS A 73 19.24 16.07 8.20
N ALA A 74 18.62 15.26 9.05
CA ALA A 74 18.07 13.97 8.63
C ALA A 74 17.07 14.13 7.48
N ALA A 75 17.24 13.40 6.38
CA ALA A 75 16.26 13.42 5.30
C ALA A 75 15.02 12.62 5.73
N VAL A 76 13.86 13.29 5.79
CA VAL A 76 12.58 12.68 6.20
C VAL A 76 11.51 13.07 5.20
N MET A 77 11.00 12.09 4.47
CA MET A 77 9.85 12.21 3.60
C MET A 77 8.60 11.78 4.33
N ILE A 78 7.55 12.60 4.24
CA ILE A 78 6.25 12.27 4.77
C ILE A 78 5.47 11.49 3.72
N LEU A 79 4.86 10.38 4.13
CA LEU A 79 4.08 9.52 3.25
C LEU A 79 2.78 9.10 3.95
N THR A 80 1.66 9.71 3.57
CA THR A 80 0.40 9.56 4.31
C THR A 80 -0.81 9.40 3.38
N ALA A 81 -1.81 8.63 3.80
CA ALA A 81 -3.08 8.49 3.07
C ALA A 81 -4.03 9.68 3.32
N TRP A 82 -3.83 10.43 4.40
CA TRP A 82 -4.66 11.59 4.78
C TRP A 82 -3.80 12.70 5.39
N GLY A 83 -3.42 13.68 4.56
CA GLY A 83 -2.95 14.97 5.05
C GLY A 83 -4.12 15.91 5.24
N SER A 84 -4.37 16.38 6.48
CA SER A 84 -5.07 17.65 6.62
C SER A 84 -4.07 18.77 6.32
N ASP A 85 -4.53 19.86 5.69
CA ASP A 85 -3.69 21.04 5.42
C ASP A 85 -2.93 21.49 6.68
N ALA A 86 -3.54 21.32 7.86
CA ALA A 86 -2.94 21.66 9.14
C ALA A 86 -1.77 20.75 9.56
N LEU A 87 -1.91 19.42 9.45
CA LEU A 87 -0.85 18.47 9.82
C LEU A 87 0.33 18.57 8.85
N GLU A 88 0.02 18.69 7.56
CA GLU A 88 1.03 18.90 6.53
C GLU A 88 1.81 20.19 6.78
N LEU A 89 1.12 21.30 7.04
CA LEU A 89 1.77 22.58 7.34
C LEU A 89 2.68 22.50 8.58
N GLN A 90 2.28 21.76 9.61
CA GLN A 90 3.11 21.56 10.80
C GLN A 90 4.37 20.74 10.49
N ALA A 91 4.25 19.65 9.75
CA ALA A 91 5.39 18.84 9.36
C ALA A 91 6.34 19.61 8.42
N ARG A 92 5.81 20.46 7.53
CA ARG A 92 6.62 21.38 6.70
C ARG A 92 7.43 22.35 7.55
N LYS A 93 6.83 22.95 8.59
CA LYS A 93 7.54 23.84 9.53
C LYS A 93 8.68 23.14 10.28
N LEU A 94 8.60 21.83 10.45
CA LEU A 94 9.64 21.01 11.09
C LEU A 94 10.70 20.52 10.10
N GLY A 95 10.64 20.95 8.83
CA GLY A 95 11.61 20.59 7.81
C GLY A 95 11.42 19.19 7.25
N GLY A 96 10.19 18.67 7.19
CA GLY A 96 9.87 17.51 6.34
C GLY A 96 10.35 17.79 4.91
N THR A 97 11.18 16.91 4.38
CA THR A 97 11.95 17.13 3.14
C THR A 97 11.06 17.02 1.91
N ASP A 98 10.03 16.18 1.96
CA ASP A 98 9.03 16.04 0.90
C ASP A 98 7.71 15.47 1.47
N PHE A 99 6.61 15.63 0.74
CA PHE A 99 5.27 15.15 1.11
C PHE A 99 4.65 14.38 -0.06
N LEU A 100 4.32 13.12 0.17
CA LEU A 100 3.68 12.26 -0.80
C LEU A 100 2.41 11.63 -0.21
N SER A 101 1.41 11.46 -1.06
CA SER A 101 0.26 10.64 -0.73
C SER A 101 0.60 9.16 -0.93
N LYS A 102 0.17 8.30 -0.01
CA LYS A 102 0.19 6.82 -0.19
C LYS A 102 -0.59 6.38 -1.44
N SER A 103 -1.51 7.22 -1.91
CA SER A 103 -2.31 6.98 -3.12
C SER A 103 -1.54 7.13 -4.45
N LEU A 104 -0.30 7.64 -4.40
CA LEU A 104 0.55 7.77 -5.57
C LEU A 104 1.05 6.41 -6.05
N SER A 105 1.46 6.36 -7.32
CA SER A 105 2.12 5.17 -7.85
C SER A 105 3.44 4.90 -7.13
N LEU A 106 3.78 3.62 -6.98
CA LEU A 106 5.05 3.20 -6.38
C LEU A 106 6.27 3.76 -7.13
N ASP A 107 6.20 3.91 -8.46
CA ASP A 107 7.22 4.59 -9.25
C ASP A 107 7.44 6.04 -8.81
N THR A 108 6.36 6.75 -8.50
CA THR A 108 6.43 8.15 -8.04
C THR A 108 7.11 8.21 -6.68
N ILE A 109 6.80 7.27 -5.78
CA ILE A 109 7.45 7.16 -4.47
C ILE A 109 8.95 6.88 -4.62
N VAL A 110 9.32 5.92 -5.46
CA VAL A 110 10.72 5.58 -5.74
C VAL A 110 11.47 6.75 -6.37
N ALA A 111 10.87 7.42 -7.36
CA ALA A 111 11.49 8.58 -8.02
C ALA A 111 11.70 9.74 -7.04
N SER A 112 10.74 10.01 -6.16
CA SER A 112 10.89 11.04 -5.13
C SER A 112 11.96 10.68 -4.11
N LEU A 113 12.04 9.42 -3.67
CA LEU A 113 13.12 8.94 -2.82
C LEU A 113 14.48 9.13 -3.50
N GLN A 114 14.63 8.74 -4.76
CA GLN A 114 15.89 8.88 -5.50
C GLN A 114 16.32 10.35 -5.59
N ARG A 115 15.38 11.27 -5.85
CA ARG A 115 15.65 12.72 -5.80
C ARG A 115 16.10 13.15 -4.40
N GLY A 116 15.38 12.74 -3.36
CA GLY A 116 15.69 13.07 -1.98
C GLY A 116 17.03 12.51 -1.48
N LEU A 117 17.52 11.42 -2.07
CA LEU A 117 18.85 10.86 -1.81
C LEU A 117 19.97 11.60 -2.57
N MET A 118 19.67 12.22 -3.72
CA MET A 118 20.64 12.96 -4.54
C MET A 118 20.84 14.41 -4.10
N GLU A 119 19.81 15.04 -3.51
CA GLU A 119 19.87 16.43 -3.06
C GLU A 119 20.15 16.52 -1.55
N PRO A 120 21.23 17.19 -1.10
CA PRO A 120 21.46 17.41 0.33
C PRO A 120 20.35 18.30 0.93
N ALA A 121 19.96 18.01 2.17
CA ALA A 121 18.85 18.58 2.96
C ALA A 121 18.94 20.11 3.26
N THR A 122 19.34 20.93 2.30
CA THR A 122 19.62 22.37 2.44
C THR A 122 18.80 23.29 1.55
N ALA A 123 17.81 22.79 0.82
CA ALA A 123 16.85 23.67 0.15
C ALA A 123 15.45 23.29 0.59
N ALA A 124 14.86 24.11 1.46
CA ALA A 124 13.41 24.21 1.59
C ALA A 124 12.85 24.63 0.22
N ARG A 125 12.60 23.66 -0.65
CA ARG A 125 11.88 23.87 -1.90
C ARG A 125 10.44 23.43 -1.68
N VAL A 126 9.54 24.34 -2.02
CA VAL A 126 8.13 24.04 -2.24
C VAL A 126 8.09 23.01 -3.37
N PRO A 127 7.62 21.78 -3.15
CA PRO A 127 7.18 20.97 -4.26
C PRO A 127 5.97 21.71 -4.81
N LYS A 128 6.06 22.22 -6.04
CA LYS A 128 4.84 22.27 -6.86
C LYS A 128 4.34 20.82 -6.85
N PRO A 129 3.07 20.54 -6.50
CA PRO A 129 2.53 19.20 -6.69
C PRO A 129 2.97 18.76 -8.09
N PRO A 130 3.55 17.56 -8.26
CA PRO A 130 3.59 17.00 -9.59
C PRO A 130 2.14 17.11 -10.07
N GLU A 131 1.89 17.91 -11.12
CA GLU A 131 0.62 17.90 -11.81
C GLU A 131 0.22 16.43 -11.90
N GLU A 132 -0.96 16.08 -11.38
CA GLU A 132 -1.48 14.71 -11.34
C GLU A 132 -1.39 14.09 -12.73
N LYS A 133 -0.25 13.53 -13.06
CA LYS A 133 -0.11 12.60 -14.16
C LYS A 133 -0.65 11.31 -13.59
N THR A 134 -1.96 11.16 -13.75
CA THR A 134 -2.67 9.89 -13.83
C THR A 134 -1.90 9.01 -14.82
N GLY A 135 -0.91 8.31 -14.30
CA GLY A 135 -0.02 7.42 -15.05
C GLY A 135 0.14 6.15 -14.25
N ALA A 136 -0.26 5.02 -14.86
CA ALA A 136 -0.26 3.70 -14.25
C ALA A 136 1.14 3.28 -13.71
N PRO A 137 1.21 2.39 -12.70
CA PRO A 137 2.46 1.95 -12.06
C PRO A 137 3.13 0.79 -12.82
N PHE A 138 4.44 0.62 -12.62
CA PHE A 138 5.27 -0.58 -12.85
C PHE A 138 4.72 -1.60 -13.88
N GLY A 139 5.26 -1.57 -15.10
CA GLY A 139 5.49 -2.77 -15.92
C GLY A 139 4.47 -3.15 -16.99
N THR A 140 4.80 -2.77 -18.23
CA THR A 140 4.32 -3.25 -19.55
C THR A 140 2.95 -2.78 -20.05
N LEU A 141 2.80 -2.83 -21.37
CA LEU A 141 1.90 -2.06 -22.25
C LEU A 141 0.38 -2.31 -22.04
N GLU A 142 -0.02 -3.08 -21.02
CA GLU A 142 -1.41 -3.39 -20.70
C GLU A 142 -1.65 -3.26 -19.19
N ALA A 143 -2.68 -2.48 -18.82
CA ALA A 143 -3.10 -2.29 -17.43
C ALA A 143 -3.42 -3.64 -16.73
N ASP A 144 -2.94 -3.83 -15.49
CA ASP A 144 -3.24 -5.02 -14.68
C ASP A 144 -4.76 -5.16 -14.51
N ARG A 145 -5.27 -6.39 -14.70
CA ARG A 145 -6.68 -6.75 -14.61
C ARG A 145 -7.01 -7.22 -13.19
N ILE A 146 -7.93 -6.51 -12.55
CA ILE A 146 -8.42 -6.80 -11.20
C ILE A 146 -9.85 -7.31 -11.31
N LEU A 147 -10.17 -8.41 -10.63
CA LEU A 147 -11.53 -8.89 -10.48
C LEU A 147 -12.04 -8.55 -9.07
N LEU A 148 -12.96 -7.59 -8.97
CA LEU A 148 -13.66 -7.25 -7.74
C LEU A 148 -14.91 -8.13 -7.59
N VAL A 149 -15.04 -8.80 -6.45
CA VAL A 149 -16.16 -9.68 -6.15
C VAL A 149 -16.90 -9.15 -4.93
N ASP A 150 -18.07 -8.55 -5.15
CA ASP A 150 -18.92 -7.98 -4.10
C ASP A 150 -20.37 -7.98 -4.61
N ASN A 151 -21.32 -8.36 -3.76
CA ASN A 151 -22.74 -8.44 -4.14
C ASN A 151 -23.49 -7.10 -3.98
N LYS A 152 -22.85 -6.06 -3.42
CA LYS A 152 -23.42 -4.73 -3.22
C LYS A 152 -23.03 -3.82 -4.39
N PRO A 153 -23.98 -3.46 -5.27
CA PRO A 153 -23.68 -2.68 -6.48
C PRO A 153 -22.96 -1.35 -6.17
N GLN A 154 -23.41 -0.65 -5.13
CA GLN A 154 -22.84 0.65 -4.73
C GLN A 154 -21.36 0.54 -4.33
N THR A 155 -21.00 -0.47 -3.54
CA THR A 155 -19.61 -0.73 -3.13
C THR A 155 -18.76 -1.11 -4.34
N SER A 156 -19.26 -2.03 -5.17
CA SER A 156 -18.55 -2.47 -6.37
C SER A 156 -18.29 -1.33 -7.36
N GLU A 157 -19.26 -0.44 -7.56
CA GLU A 157 -19.14 0.71 -8.45
C GLU A 157 -18.14 1.74 -7.91
N HIS A 158 -18.20 2.03 -6.61
CA HIS A 158 -17.29 2.96 -5.96
C HIS A 158 -15.83 2.50 -6.05
N LEU A 159 -15.53 1.26 -5.63
CA LEU A 159 -14.18 0.70 -5.67
C LEU A 159 -13.68 0.51 -7.11
N SER A 160 -14.56 0.07 -8.02
CA SER A 160 -14.20 -0.07 -9.44
C SER A 160 -13.78 1.26 -10.06
N ARG A 161 -14.54 2.34 -9.81
CA ARG A 161 -14.18 3.68 -10.27
C ARG A 161 -12.84 4.14 -9.70
N PHE A 162 -12.64 3.97 -8.39
CA PHE A 162 -11.43 4.36 -7.68
C PHE A 162 -10.17 3.65 -8.21
N LEU A 163 -10.25 2.35 -8.46
CA LEU A 163 -9.14 1.55 -9.00
C LEU A 163 -8.91 1.83 -10.49
N SER A 164 -9.98 2.03 -11.27
CA SER A 164 -9.85 2.40 -12.69
C SER A 164 -9.15 3.73 -12.89
N GLN A 165 -9.43 4.73 -12.02
CA GLN A 165 -8.71 6.01 -12.00
C GLN A 165 -7.21 5.87 -11.70
N ARG A 166 -6.80 4.76 -11.08
CA ARG A 166 -5.40 4.44 -10.77
C ARG A 166 -4.73 3.56 -11.84
N GLY A 167 -5.42 3.33 -12.95
CA GLY A 167 -4.88 2.66 -14.13
C GLY A 167 -5.10 1.15 -14.18
N TYR A 168 -5.93 0.57 -13.30
CA TYR A 168 -6.29 -0.84 -13.36
C TYR A 168 -7.47 -1.10 -14.30
N GLN A 169 -7.49 -2.25 -14.96
CA GLN A 169 -8.68 -2.77 -15.66
C GLN A 169 -9.54 -3.56 -14.69
N VAL A 170 -10.65 -2.98 -14.23
CA VAL A 170 -11.50 -3.60 -13.20
C VAL A 170 -12.68 -4.34 -13.82
N TYR A 171 -12.86 -5.60 -13.42
CA TYR A 171 -14.01 -6.42 -13.71
C TYR A 171 -14.79 -6.68 -12.42
N VAL A 172 -16.11 -6.78 -12.50
CA VAL A 172 -16.96 -7.00 -11.33
C VAL A 172 -17.72 -8.31 -11.46
N ALA A 173 -17.62 -9.15 -10.43
CA ALA A 173 -18.46 -10.32 -10.22
C ALA A 173 -19.31 -10.13 -8.96
N LYS A 174 -20.54 -10.65 -8.99
CA LYS A 174 -21.52 -10.49 -7.91
C LYS A 174 -21.82 -11.77 -7.13
N ASP A 175 -21.31 -12.90 -7.62
CA ASP A 175 -21.51 -14.24 -7.05
C ASP A 175 -20.35 -15.17 -7.41
N GLY A 176 -20.23 -16.29 -6.69
CA GLY A 176 -19.16 -17.27 -6.85
C GLY A 176 -19.05 -17.90 -8.25
N PRO A 177 -20.15 -18.35 -8.89
CA PRO A 177 -20.10 -18.90 -10.25
C PRO A 177 -19.53 -17.92 -11.28
N SER A 178 -19.94 -16.65 -11.21
CA SER A 178 -19.41 -15.59 -12.08
C SER A 178 -17.90 -15.44 -11.94
N VAL A 179 -17.33 -15.62 -10.73
CA VAL A 179 -15.88 -15.53 -10.52
C VAL A 179 -15.14 -16.56 -11.36
N LEU A 180 -15.60 -17.82 -11.37
CA LEU A 180 -14.94 -18.88 -12.13
C LEU A 180 -14.98 -18.61 -13.64
N GLU A 181 -16.09 -18.07 -14.14
CA GLU A 181 -16.23 -17.64 -15.53
C GLU A 181 -15.26 -16.50 -15.86
N PHE A 182 -15.23 -15.45 -15.04
CA PHE A 182 -14.34 -14.30 -15.23
C PHE A 182 -12.86 -14.71 -15.19
N VAL A 183 -12.47 -15.57 -14.25
CA VAL A 183 -11.09 -16.07 -14.17
C VAL A 183 -10.70 -16.82 -15.44
N GLY A 184 -11.60 -17.65 -15.99
CA GLY A 184 -11.35 -18.39 -17.23
C GLY A 184 -11.22 -17.49 -18.46
N ARG A 185 -12.05 -16.44 -18.55
CA ARG A 185 -12.15 -15.56 -19.73
C ARG A 185 -11.14 -14.42 -19.71
N VAL A 186 -11.05 -13.72 -18.58
CA VAL A 186 -10.32 -12.46 -18.43
C VAL A 186 -8.92 -12.69 -17.87
N ARG A 187 -8.70 -13.79 -17.13
CA ARG A 187 -7.44 -14.08 -16.43
C ARG A 187 -6.92 -12.86 -15.67
N PRO A 188 -7.65 -12.42 -14.62
CA PRO A 188 -7.19 -11.33 -13.78
C PRO A 188 -5.86 -11.70 -13.13
N GLN A 189 -5.01 -10.71 -12.86
CA GLN A 189 -3.77 -10.88 -12.11
C GLN A 189 -4.09 -10.98 -10.62
N LEU A 190 -5.12 -10.30 -10.15
CA LEU A 190 -5.53 -10.29 -8.74
C LEU A 190 -7.05 -10.26 -8.59
N VAL A 191 -7.57 -11.00 -7.62
CA VAL A 191 -8.99 -11.04 -7.24
C VAL A 191 -9.17 -10.38 -5.88
N VAL A 192 -10.01 -9.34 -5.80
CA VAL A 192 -10.46 -8.75 -4.54
C VAL A 192 -11.79 -9.42 -4.19
N MET A 193 -11.82 -10.22 -3.13
CA MET A 193 -12.91 -11.14 -2.83
C MET A 193 -13.62 -10.79 -1.53
N ASP A 194 -14.90 -10.49 -1.60
CA ASP A 194 -15.79 -10.49 -0.44
C ASP A 194 -15.97 -11.92 0.11
N MET A 195 -15.73 -12.12 1.41
CA MET A 195 -15.99 -13.40 2.09
C MET A 195 -17.47 -13.67 2.33
N ASP A 196 -18.28 -12.62 2.49
CA ASP A 196 -19.66 -12.66 2.96
C ASP A 196 -20.67 -12.59 1.80
N LEU A 197 -20.43 -13.35 0.73
CA LEU A 197 -21.34 -13.42 -0.41
C LEU A 197 -22.56 -14.32 -0.10
N PRO A 198 -23.79 -13.88 -0.39
CA PRO A 198 -24.97 -14.73 -0.23
C PRO A 198 -24.89 -15.99 -1.11
N GLY A 199 -25.14 -17.14 -0.51
CA GLY A 199 -25.18 -18.43 -1.21
C GLY A 199 -23.82 -19.07 -1.51
N PHE A 200 -22.70 -18.37 -1.27
CA PHE A 200 -21.34 -18.89 -1.52
C PHE A 200 -20.32 -18.30 -0.54
N LYS A 201 -19.47 -19.13 0.06
CA LYS A 201 -18.40 -18.63 0.95
C LYS A 201 -17.16 -18.27 0.12
N GLY A 202 -16.68 -17.03 0.21
CA GLY A 202 -15.54 -16.55 -0.61
C GLY A 202 -14.27 -17.41 -0.47
N LEU A 203 -14.05 -18.00 0.72
CA LEU A 203 -12.93 -18.92 0.97
C LEU A 203 -13.02 -20.22 0.14
N GLU A 204 -14.22 -20.73 -0.14
CA GLU A 204 -14.40 -21.92 -0.99
C GLU A 204 -14.06 -21.63 -2.45
N VAL A 205 -14.33 -20.40 -2.91
CA VAL A 205 -13.94 -19.95 -4.26
C VAL A 205 -12.42 -19.89 -4.37
N LEU A 206 -11.74 -19.33 -3.36
CA LEU A 206 -10.28 -19.33 -3.30
C LEU A 206 -9.71 -20.76 -3.33
N ARG A 207 -10.23 -21.67 -2.51
CA ARG A 207 -9.84 -23.10 -2.53
C ARG A 207 -10.04 -23.74 -3.90
N THR A 208 -11.18 -23.49 -4.52
CA THR A 208 -11.51 -24.03 -5.85
C THR A 208 -10.55 -23.52 -6.91
N LEU A 209 -10.24 -22.23 -6.90
CA LEU A 209 -9.30 -21.62 -7.85
C LEU A 209 -7.88 -22.15 -7.66
N ARG A 210 -7.42 -22.31 -6.41
CA ARG A 210 -6.12 -22.94 -6.10
C ARG A 210 -6.07 -24.40 -6.55
N ALA A 211 -7.12 -25.18 -6.33
CA ALA A 211 -7.21 -26.56 -6.84
C ALA A 211 -7.16 -26.62 -8.37
N LYS A 212 -7.71 -25.60 -9.06
CA LYS A 212 -7.61 -25.41 -10.52
C LYS A 212 -6.28 -24.78 -10.98
N LYS A 213 -5.28 -24.69 -10.10
CA LYS A 213 -3.94 -24.13 -10.37
C LYS A 213 -3.97 -22.66 -10.85
N TYR A 214 -4.99 -21.89 -10.47
CA TYR A 214 -4.98 -20.45 -10.69
C TYR A 214 -3.90 -19.80 -9.81
N THR A 215 -2.98 -19.06 -10.43
CA THR A 215 -1.82 -18.45 -9.77
C THR A 215 -1.99 -16.99 -9.43
N GLY A 216 -3.09 -16.34 -9.84
CA GLY A 216 -3.31 -14.93 -9.52
C GLY A 216 -3.46 -14.67 -8.02
N GLY A 217 -3.21 -13.42 -7.64
CA GLY A 217 -3.25 -12.96 -6.25
C GLY A 217 -4.67 -12.84 -5.72
N PHE A 218 -4.79 -12.81 -4.40
CA PHE A 218 -6.05 -12.56 -3.71
C PHE A 218 -5.87 -11.49 -2.63
N VAL A 219 -6.87 -10.64 -2.49
CA VAL A 219 -7.08 -9.79 -1.31
C VAL A 219 -8.49 -10.09 -0.83
N MET A 220 -8.65 -10.48 0.43
CA MET A 220 -9.97 -10.80 0.97
C MET A 220 -10.57 -9.57 1.67
N MET A 221 -11.89 -9.43 1.62
CA MET A 221 -12.65 -8.44 2.39
C MET A 221 -13.62 -9.18 3.31
N THR A 222 -13.68 -8.84 4.59
CA THR A 222 -14.50 -9.54 5.59
C THR A 222 -15.21 -8.58 6.53
N ALA A 223 -16.45 -8.87 6.90
CA ALA A 223 -17.12 -8.23 8.03
C ALA A 223 -16.94 -9.00 9.36
N MET A 224 -16.29 -10.17 9.32
CA MET A 224 -16.11 -11.05 10.47
C MET A 224 -14.64 -11.18 10.88
N GLU A 225 -14.41 -11.29 12.19
CA GLU A 225 -13.11 -11.55 12.83
C GLU A 225 -13.03 -13.03 13.28
N ASP A 226 -13.22 -13.97 12.34
CA ASP A 226 -12.98 -15.39 12.62
C ASP A 226 -11.54 -15.76 12.26
N ASP A 227 -10.67 -15.81 13.27
CA ASP A 227 -9.25 -16.14 13.14
C ASP A 227 -8.98 -17.43 12.34
N THR A 228 -9.87 -18.41 12.42
CA THR A 228 -9.72 -19.68 11.71
C THR A 228 -9.89 -19.49 10.20
N LEU A 229 -10.87 -18.68 9.79
CA LEU A 229 -11.12 -18.34 8.40
C LEU A 229 -10.02 -17.41 7.86
N LEU A 230 -9.57 -16.44 8.64
CA LEU A 230 -8.48 -15.54 8.26
C LEU A 230 -7.19 -16.31 8.01
N LYS A 231 -6.82 -17.19 8.95
CA LYS A 231 -5.63 -18.04 8.82
C LYS A 231 -5.70 -18.94 7.59
N ALA A 232 -6.87 -19.55 7.33
CA ALA A 232 -7.05 -20.38 6.17
C ALA A 232 -6.92 -19.61 4.84
N ALA A 233 -7.35 -18.35 4.78
CA ALA A 233 -7.18 -17.50 3.59
C ALA A 233 -5.70 -17.19 3.32
N PHE A 234 -4.92 -16.88 4.36
CA PHE A 234 -3.47 -16.70 4.23
C PHE A 234 -2.75 -17.99 3.84
N ASP A 235 -3.09 -19.12 4.45
CA ASP A 235 -2.52 -20.44 4.12
C ASP A 235 -2.77 -20.83 2.64
N LEU A 236 -3.81 -20.27 2.01
CA LEU A 236 -4.13 -20.44 0.59
C LEU A 236 -3.49 -19.38 -0.34
N GLY A 237 -2.65 -18.51 0.22
CA GLY A 237 -1.91 -17.49 -0.52
C GLY A 237 -2.72 -16.24 -0.83
N SER A 238 -3.58 -15.80 0.09
CA SER A 238 -4.07 -14.42 0.08
C SER A 238 -2.94 -13.47 0.44
N ALA A 239 -2.81 -12.36 -0.29
CA ALA A 239 -1.81 -11.33 -0.02
C ALA A 239 -2.18 -10.49 1.22
N ASP A 240 -3.47 -10.29 1.45
CA ASP A 240 -3.98 -9.51 2.58
C ASP A 240 -5.44 -9.86 2.89
N ILE A 241 -5.92 -9.41 4.05
CA ILE A 241 -7.32 -9.49 4.46
C ILE A 241 -7.74 -8.17 5.10
N LEU A 242 -8.79 -7.55 4.56
CA LEU A 242 -9.27 -6.23 4.94
C LEU A 242 -10.62 -6.32 5.64
N GLY A 243 -10.74 -5.65 6.79
CA GLY A 243 -11.99 -5.47 7.50
C GLY A 243 -12.94 -4.52 6.77
N LYS A 244 -14.24 -4.79 6.83
CA LYS A 244 -15.29 -3.89 6.33
C LYS A 244 -15.75 -2.91 7.43
N PRO A 245 -16.02 -1.62 7.10
CA PRO A 245 -15.98 -1.03 5.76
C PRO A 245 -14.55 -0.86 5.24
N VAL A 246 -14.34 -1.20 3.96
CA VAL A 246 -13.00 -1.17 3.35
C VAL A 246 -12.65 0.27 2.99
N ASP A 247 -11.50 0.71 3.49
CA ASP A 247 -10.84 1.92 3.00
C ASP A 247 -10.24 1.69 1.60
N PRO A 248 -10.64 2.48 0.58
CA PRO A 248 -10.09 2.36 -0.77
C PRO A 248 -8.56 2.50 -0.85
N GLU A 249 -7.94 3.34 -0.03
CA GLU A 249 -6.47 3.51 -0.04
C GLU A 249 -5.76 2.28 0.55
N ARG A 250 -6.24 1.76 1.68
CA ARG A 250 -5.76 0.49 2.23
C ARG A 250 -5.90 -0.68 1.24
N LEU A 251 -7.01 -0.71 0.49
CA LEU A 251 -7.25 -1.69 -0.56
C LEU A 251 -6.24 -1.55 -1.71
N LEU A 252 -5.96 -0.33 -2.15
CA LEU A 252 -4.94 -0.08 -3.18
C LEU A 252 -3.58 -0.65 -2.79
N VAL A 253 -3.16 -0.39 -1.55
CA VAL A 253 -1.91 -0.92 -1.00
C VAL A 253 -1.89 -2.45 -1.06
N ALA A 254 -2.95 -3.10 -0.57
CA ALA A 254 -3.05 -4.56 -0.58
C ALA A 254 -2.98 -5.14 -2.00
N ILE A 255 -3.63 -4.49 -2.97
CA ILE A 255 -3.58 -4.87 -4.39
C ILE A 255 -2.15 -4.74 -4.93
N GLN A 256 -1.48 -3.61 -4.68
CA GLN A 256 -0.11 -3.38 -5.13
C GLN A 256 0.86 -4.43 -4.57
N VAL A 257 0.74 -4.77 -3.28
CA VAL A 257 1.52 -5.85 -2.64
C VAL A 257 1.26 -7.17 -3.35
N GLY A 258 -0.01 -7.53 -3.52
CA GLY A 258 -0.39 -8.78 -4.16
C GLY A 258 0.16 -8.89 -5.58
N LEU A 259 0.11 -7.81 -6.38
CA LEU A 259 0.66 -7.79 -7.74
C LEU A 259 2.19 -7.91 -7.76
N ILE A 260 2.89 -7.28 -6.82
CA ILE A 260 4.36 -7.38 -6.73
C ILE A 260 4.81 -8.78 -6.33
N LEU A 261 4.13 -9.40 -5.35
CA LEU A 261 4.46 -10.75 -4.89
C LEU A 261 4.28 -11.80 -6.00
N LEU A 262 3.44 -11.55 -7.00
CA LEU A 262 3.24 -12.44 -8.15
C LEU A 262 4.31 -12.33 -9.23
N ARG A 263 5.12 -11.26 -9.21
CA ARG A 263 6.13 -10.97 -10.25
C ARG A 263 7.54 -11.42 -9.86
N ASN A 264 7.72 -11.92 -8.64
CA ASN A 264 8.95 -12.51 -8.11
C ASN A 264 8.88 -14.04 -8.15
#